data_AF-A0A2D6Q0E5-F1
#
_entry.id   AF-A0A2D6Q0E5-F1
#
_cell.length_a   1.000
_cell.length_b   1.000
_cell.length_c   1.000
_cell.angle_alpha   90.00
_cell.angle_beta   90.00
_cell.angle_gamma   90.00
#
_symmetry.space_group_name_H-M   'P 1'
#
loop_
_entity.id
_entity.type
_entity.pdbx_description
1 polymer ?
#
loop_
_entity_poly.entity_id
_entity_poly.type
_entity_poly.pdbx_seq_one_letter_code
_entity_poly.pdbx_strand_id
1 'polypeptide(L)'
;MASSRVLVALVLVTLASSALAHGPSGAPVRPSRQSQTLWLRDLGVTWTPAFPPSAEPGYDPGLDLGHALSKPAAQGGWVGRKAPSLIAVYDPGSEDHLKRLAELDGDSRFLAASRLFNTYKVDARTFPKPPPEVHLIVYDVQGARVGEVYGKQLRRAYDLMEVAYKRSKGKKLSKVWPAVYTQLGQLARCDYLLRRMEGRIVCTDCGRTRDDVIKLVASTKKERREAQDEVARLLAF
;
A
#
# COMPACT_ATOMS: atom_id res chain seq x y z
N MET A 1 -3.73 -58.12 36.47
CA MET A 1 -4.64 -59.22 36.06
C MET A 1 -5.81 -58.60 35.31
N ALA A 2 -5.72 -58.58 33.98
CA ALA A 2 -6.79 -58.09 33.11
C ALA A 2 -7.48 -59.31 32.49
N SER A 3 -8.81 -59.35 32.53
CA SER A 3 -9.61 -60.41 31.92
C SER A 3 -10.40 -59.84 30.75
N SER A 4 -10.06 -60.34 29.56
CA SER A 4 -10.79 -60.19 28.29
C SER A 4 -12.23 -60.67 28.40
N ARG A 5 -13.15 -60.06 27.65
CA ARG A 5 -14.05 -60.77 26.72
C ARG A 5 -14.39 -59.89 25.51
N VAL A 6 -14.18 -60.51 24.35
CA VAL A 6 -14.50 -60.10 22.98
C VAL A 6 -15.92 -60.54 22.66
N LEU A 7 -16.67 -59.79 21.84
CA LEU A 7 -17.55 -60.40 20.84
C LEU A 7 -17.88 -59.44 19.68
N VAL A 8 -17.86 -60.05 18.50
CA VAL A 8 -17.89 -59.53 17.13
C VAL A 8 -19.23 -59.91 16.49
N ALA A 9 -19.80 -59.06 15.64
CA ALA A 9 -20.63 -59.38 14.45
C ALA A 9 -20.92 -58.04 13.69
N LEU A 10 -20.57 -57.75 12.42
CA LEU A 10 -20.83 -58.36 11.09
C LEU A 10 -22.36 -58.45 10.79
N VAL A 11 -23.02 -58.02 9.69
CA VAL A 11 -22.74 -57.54 8.29
C VAL A 11 -24.04 -56.88 7.72
N LEU A 12 -23.91 -56.24 6.54
CA LEU A 12 -24.87 -56.00 5.41
C LEU A 12 -25.32 -54.54 5.28
N VAL A 13 -24.86 -53.73 4.31
CA VAL A 13 -24.95 -53.78 2.82
C VAL A 13 -26.38 -53.87 2.29
N THR A 14 -26.87 -52.73 1.78
CA THR A 14 -27.77 -52.66 0.63
C THR A 14 -27.33 -51.52 -0.28
N LEU A 15 -27.22 -51.86 -1.57
CA LEU A 15 -26.90 -51.03 -2.72
C LEU A 15 -28.19 -50.58 -3.44
N ALA A 16 -28.01 -49.59 -4.31
CA ALA A 16 -28.82 -49.23 -5.49
C ALA A 16 -30.04 -48.33 -5.28
N SER A 17 -30.41 -47.39 -6.16
CA SER A 17 -29.78 -46.78 -7.35
C SER A 17 -30.72 -45.67 -7.86
N SER A 18 -30.12 -44.66 -8.49
CA SER A 18 -30.66 -43.86 -9.61
C SER A 18 -31.90 -42.96 -9.43
N ALA A 19 -31.68 -41.65 -9.56
CA ALA A 19 -32.48 -40.81 -10.45
C ALA A 19 -31.63 -39.64 -10.99
N LEU A 20 -31.34 -39.72 -12.28
CA LEU A 20 -30.90 -38.61 -13.12
C LEU A 20 -31.98 -37.52 -13.11
N ALA A 21 -31.60 -36.28 -12.84
CA ALA A 21 -32.33 -35.11 -13.30
C ALA A 21 -31.33 -34.05 -13.75
N HIS A 22 -31.37 -33.78 -15.05
CA HIS A 22 -30.62 -32.74 -15.73
C HIS A 22 -31.01 -31.36 -15.20
N GLY A 23 -30.01 -30.54 -14.91
CA GLY A 23 -30.21 -29.10 -14.77
C GLY A 23 -28.89 -28.33 -14.87
N PRO A 24 -28.43 -27.94 -16.07
CA PRO A 24 -27.46 -26.88 -16.19
C PRO A 24 -28.22 -25.58 -16.43
N SER A 25 -28.56 -24.88 -15.34
CA SER A 25 -28.69 -23.42 -15.39
C SER A 25 -27.92 -22.84 -14.22
N GLY A 26 -26.60 -23.10 -14.26
CA GLY A 26 -25.63 -22.36 -13.49
C GLY A 26 -25.51 -20.98 -14.10
N ALA A 27 -26.42 -20.07 -13.75
CA ALA A 27 -26.12 -18.65 -13.87
C ALA A 27 -24.77 -18.42 -13.15
N PRO A 28 -23.81 -17.72 -13.76
CA PRO A 28 -22.54 -17.48 -13.09
C PRO A 28 -22.83 -16.75 -11.79
N VAL A 29 -22.56 -17.43 -10.66
CA VAL A 29 -22.52 -16.79 -9.35
C VAL A 29 -21.46 -15.70 -9.49
N ARG A 30 -21.93 -14.45 -9.70
CA ARG A 30 -21.05 -13.29 -9.72
C ARG A 30 -20.26 -13.32 -8.41
N PRO A 31 -18.92 -13.37 -8.44
CA PRO A 31 -18.15 -13.32 -7.22
C PRO A 31 -18.62 -12.09 -6.43
N SER A 32 -19.10 -12.33 -5.21
CA SER A 32 -19.56 -11.27 -4.32
C SER A 32 -18.46 -10.20 -4.24
N ARG A 33 -18.82 -8.93 -4.45
CA ARG A 33 -17.89 -7.78 -4.41
C ARG A 33 -17.00 -7.72 -3.16
N GLN A 34 -17.31 -8.45 -2.09
CA GLN A 34 -16.51 -8.53 -0.87
C GLN A 34 -15.20 -9.33 -0.99
N SER A 35 -15.01 -10.17 -2.03
CA SER A 35 -13.73 -10.86 -2.27
C SER A 35 -12.76 -10.04 -3.14
N GLN A 36 -13.21 -8.92 -3.69
CA GLN A 36 -12.36 -7.90 -4.30
C GLN A 36 -11.83 -7.03 -3.15
N THR A 37 -10.64 -7.16 -2.58
CA THR A 37 -9.35 -7.68 -3.06
C THR A 37 -8.46 -7.70 -1.80
N LEU A 38 -8.30 -8.85 -1.14
CA LEU A 38 -7.61 -8.92 0.16
C LEU A 38 -6.21 -8.26 0.14
N TRP A 39 -5.54 -8.33 -1.01
CA TRP A 39 -4.21 -7.76 -1.22
C TRP A 39 -4.17 -6.23 -1.27
N LEU A 40 -5.27 -5.54 -1.59
CA LEU A 40 -5.27 -4.06 -1.59
C LEU A 40 -5.29 -3.49 -0.16
N ARG A 41 -5.68 -4.27 0.86
CA ARG A 41 -5.70 -3.81 2.26
C ARG A 41 -4.30 -3.51 2.80
N ASP A 42 -3.28 -4.16 2.23
CA ASP A 42 -1.88 -3.97 2.63
C ASP A 42 -1.22 -2.79 1.91
N LEU A 43 -1.92 -2.17 0.96
CA LEU A 43 -1.45 -0.94 0.35
C LEU A 43 -1.71 0.23 1.31
N GLY A 44 -0.65 0.90 1.73
CA GLY A 44 -0.70 2.17 2.44
C GLY A 44 0.27 3.19 1.84
N VAL A 45 0.22 4.42 2.34
CA VAL A 45 1.23 5.43 2.02
C VAL A 45 2.55 5.05 2.71
N THR A 46 3.64 4.99 1.94
CA THR A 46 4.97 4.69 2.49
C THR A 46 5.58 5.93 3.10
N TRP A 47 5.14 6.27 4.31
CA TRP A 47 5.66 7.39 5.06
C TRP A 47 7.09 7.13 5.54
N THR A 48 8.02 8.02 5.21
CA THR A 48 9.38 8.04 5.75
C THR A 48 9.39 8.91 7.01
N PRO A 49 9.70 8.37 8.20
CA PRO A 49 9.90 9.20 9.38
C PRO A 49 11.05 10.18 9.16
N ALA A 50 10.85 11.45 9.50
CA ALA A 50 11.84 12.48 9.34
C ALA A 50 11.85 13.43 10.55
N PHE A 51 13.05 13.85 10.94
CA PHE A 51 13.24 14.88 11.95
C PHE A 51 13.49 16.21 11.24
N PRO A 52 12.90 17.32 11.71
CA PRO A 52 13.29 18.62 11.19
C PRO A 52 14.79 18.83 11.43
N PRO A 53 15.52 19.49 10.52
CA PRO A 53 16.92 19.80 10.72
C PRO A 53 17.09 20.57 12.04
N SER A 54 18.07 20.17 12.86
CA SER A 54 18.35 20.81 14.14
C SER A 54 18.60 22.30 13.92
N ALA A 55 17.90 23.16 14.67
CA ALA A 55 17.93 24.60 14.52
C ALA A 55 19.36 25.16 14.45
N GLU A 56 19.84 25.48 13.25
CA GLU A 56 20.94 26.42 13.08
C GLU A 56 20.50 27.78 13.66
N PRO A 57 21.40 28.60 14.22
CA PRO A 57 21.04 29.95 14.67
C PRO A 57 20.39 30.74 13.52
N GLY A 58 19.13 31.15 13.69
CA GLY A 58 18.33 31.83 12.65
C GLY A 58 17.29 30.94 11.94
N TYR A 59 17.23 29.64 12.26
CA TYR A 59 16.14 28.77 11.83
C TYR A 59 14.89 29.05 12.67
N ASP A 60 13.82 29.54 12.05
CA ASP A 60 12.50 29.52 12.66
C ASP A 60 11.94 28.10 12.49
N PRO A 61 11.87 27.28 13.56
CA PRO A 61 11.28 25.96 13.49
C PRO A 61 9.79 26.01 13.10
N GLY A 62 9.16 27.19 13.07
CA GLY A 62 7.77 27.44 12.72
C GLY A 62 7.35 27.15 11.27
N LEU A 63 7.91 26.14 10.58
CA LEU A 63 7.41 25.47 9.35
C LEU A 63 8.29 25.54 8.07
N ASP A 64 9.54 26.00 8.12
CA ASP A 64 10.40 25.91 6.93
C ASP A 64 11.08 24.54 6.77
N LEU A 65 10.24 23.51 6.55
CA LEU A 65 10.68 22.17 6.18
C LEU A 65 11.21 22.11 4.74
N GLY A 66 11.02 23.19 3.95
CA GLY A 66 11.54 23.30 2.58
C GLY A 66 13.06 23.24 2.54
N HIS A 67 13.72 23.81 3.55
CA HIS A 67 15.18 23.75 3.68
C HIS A 67 15.73 22.32 3.84
N ALA A 68 14.99 21.45 4.53
CA ALA A 68 15.36 20.04 4.66
C ALA A 68 15.28 19.30 3.31
N LEU A 69 14.44 19.78 2.40
CA LEU A 69 14.26 19.20 1.07
C LEU A 69 15.27 19.73 0.04
N SER A 70 15.80 20.94 0.25
CA SER A 70 16.76 21.57 -0.67
C SER A 70 18.22 21.16 -0.40
N LYS A 71 18.56 20.79 0.84
CA LYS A 71 19.91 20.34 1.21
C LYS A 71 20.20 18.91 0.74
N PRO A 72 21.43 18.60 0.28
CA PRO A 72 21.87 17.22 0.11
C PRO A 72 21.80 16.43 1.42
N ALA A 73 21.50 15.13 1.35
CA ALA A 73 21.43 14.27 2.54
C ALA A 73 22.75 14.25 3.35
N ALA A 74 23.89 14.31 2.67
CA ALA A 74 25.21 14.42 3.31
C ALA A 74 25.41 15.71 4.12
N GLN A 75 24.55 16.72 3.92
CA GLN A 75 24.57 18.02 4.60
C GLN A 75 23.37 18.18 5.56
N GLY A 76 22.73 17.07 5.95
CA GLY A 76 21.59 17.07 6.88
C GLY A 76 20.22 17.28 6.21
N GLY A 77 20.14 17.23 4.88
CA GLY A 77 18.86 17.17 4.17
C GLY A 77 18.18 15.80 4.26
N TRP A 78 16.91 15.73 3.88
CA TRP A 78 16.17 14.48 3.85
C TRP A 78 16.48 13.66 2.59
N VAL A 79 16.61 12.35 2.77
CA VAL A 79 16.82 11.42 1.66
C VAL A 79 15.54 11.30 0.84
N GLY A 80 15.60 11.73 -0.41
CA GLY A 80 14.50 11.62 -1.36
C GLY A 80 15.00 11.47 -2.79
N ARG A 81 14.09 11.09 -3.69
CA ARG A 81 14.34 11.16 -5.14
C ARG A 81 14.00 12.55 -5.67
N LYS A 82 14.36 12.84 -6.92
CA LYS A 82 14.02 14.10 -7.61
C LYS A 82 12.51 14.18 -7.93
N ALA A 83 11.67 14.32 -6.91
CA ALA A 83 10.22 14.35 -7.01
C ALA A 83 9.65 15.42 -6.05
N PRO A 84 8.42 15.90 -6.28
CA PRO A 84 7.72 16.73 -5.31
C PRO A 84 7.60 16.00 -3.96
N SER A 85 7.45 16.75 -2.88
CA SER A 85 7.41 16.20 -1.52
C SER A 85 6.08 16.49 -0.83
N LEU A 86 5.59 15.53 -0.08
CA LEU A 86 4.41 15.61 0.78
C LEU A 86 4.86 15.32 2.21
N ILE A 87 4.62 16.25 3.11
CA ILE A 87 5.00 16.13 4.51
C ILE A 87 3.74 16.10 5.35
N ALA A 88 3.63 15.13 6.25
CA ALA A 88 2.62 15.07 7.30
C ALA A 88 3.25 15.41 8.65
N VAL A 89 2.82 16.52 9.24
CA VAL A 89 3.13 16.86 10.63
C VAL A 89 1.96 16.38 11.50
N TYR A 90 2.26 15.51 12.46
CA TYR A 90 1.23 14.87 13.30
C TYR A 90 1.77 14.55 14.69
N ASP A 91 0.89 14.51 15.70
CA ASP A 91 1.23 14.06 17.04
C ASP A 91 0.95 12.54 17.14
N PRO A 92 1.97 11.69 17.38
CA PRO A 92 1.76 10.26 17.57
C PRO A 92 0.95 9.92 18.83
N GLY A 93 0.88 10.83 19.80
CA GLY A 93 0.08 10.67 21.03
C GLY A 93 -1.39 11.01 20.85
N SER A 94 -1.79 11.59 19.71
CA SER A 94 -3.16 12.01 19.45
C SER A 94 -3.91 10.99 18.59
N GLU A 95 -4.91 10.32 19.16
CA GLU A 95 -5.78 9.37 18.43
C GLU A 95 -6.48 10.03 17.24
N ASP A 96 -6.89 11.29 17.39
CA ASP A 96 -7.52 12.05 16.31
C ASP A 96 -6.55 12.25 15.14
N HIS A 97 -5.27 12.52 15.41
CA HIS A 97 -4.27 12.64 14.35
C HIS A 97 -4.06 11.32 13.61
N LEU A 98 -3.93 10.23 14.37
CA LEU A 98 -3.76 8.88 13.81
C LEU A 98 -4.97 8.49 12.95
N LYS A 99 -6.19 8.77 13.42
CA LYS A 99 -7.43 8.52 12.67
C LYS A 99 -7.47 9.29 11.35
N ARG A 100 -7.07 10.56 11.35
CA ARG A 100 -7.03 11.40 10.14
C ARG A 100 -6.00 10.91 9.12
N LEU A 101 -4.85 10.43 9.57
CA LEU A 101 -3.86 9.82 8.68
C LEU A 101 -4.37 8.48 8.11
N ALA A 102 -5.05 7.67 8.92
CA ALA A 102 -5.67 6.42 8.46
C ALA A 102 -6.77 6.66 7.41
N GLU A 103 -7.55 7.75 7.54
CA GLU A 103 -8.53 8.16 6.53
C GLU A 103 -7.88 8.46 5.16
N LEU A 104 -6.66 9.01 5.15
CA LEU A 104 -5.90 9.26 3.92
C LEU A 104 -5.33 7.98 3.33
N ASP A 105 -4.83 7.08 4.17
CA ASP A 105 -4.33 5.78 3.73
C ASP A 105 -5.45 4.95 3.06
N GLY A 106 -6.70 5.15 3.47
CA GLY A 106 -7.89 4.54 2.85
C GLY A 106 -8.34 5.19 1.53
N ASP A 107 -7.82 6.36 1.14
CA ASP A 107 -8.15 7.02 -0.11
C ASP A 107 -7.24 6.52 -1.25
N SER A 108 -7.79 5.73 -2.17
CA SER A 108 -7.04 5.15 -3.29
C SER A 108 -6.35 6.19 -4.17
N ARG A 109 -6.98 7.37 -4.34
CA ARG A 109 -6.44 8.46 -5.16
C ARG A 109 -5.23 9.07 -4.45
N PHE A 110 -5.34 9.30 -3.13
CA PHE A 110 -4.23 9.80 -2.32
C PHE A 110 -3.08 8.80 -2.24
N LEU A 111 -3.38 7.53 -1.97
CA LEU A 111 -2.40 6.44 -1.89
C LEU A 111 -1.60 6.27 -3.18
N ALA A 112 -2.28 6.27 -4.34
CA ALA A 112 -1.59 6.16 -5.62
C ALA A 112 -0.73 7.39 -5.91
N ALA A 113 -1.27 8.58 -5.62
CA ALA A 113 -0.56 9.84 -5.78
C ALA A 113 0.68 9.90 -4.89
N SER A 114 0.61 9.42 -3.66
CA SER A 114 1.72 9.45 -2.70
C SER A 114 2.96 8.71 -3.22
N ARG A 115 2.79 7.69 -4.08
CA ARG A 115 3.90 6.99 -4.74
C ARG A 115 4.67 7.85 -5.73
N LEU A 116 4.07 8.91 -6.24
CA LEU A 116 4.72 9.89 -7.13
C LEU A 116 5.46 10.99 -6.34
N PHE A 117 5.33 11.01 -5.02
CA PHE A 117 5.93 12.01 -4.12
C PHE A 117 7.00 11.38 -3.22
N ASN A 118 7.92 12.19 -2.71
CA ASN A 118 8.63 11.87 -1.48
C ASN A 118 7.67 12.11 -0.31
N THR A 119 7.41 11.10 0.50
CA THR A 119 6.43 11.19 1.59
C THR A 119 7.10 11.12 2.95
N TYR A 120 6.95 12.17 3.75
CA TYR A 120 7.58 12.28 5.06
C TYR A 120 6.56 12.42 6.18
N LYS A 121 6.87 11.83 7.35
CA LYS A 121 6.12 12.01 8.60
C LYS A 121 7.01 12.67 9.62
N VAL A 122 6.55 13.78 10.18
CA VAL A 122 7.26 14.56 11.19
C VAL A 122 6.40 14.63 12.45
N ASP A 123 7.03 14.41 13.60
CA ASP A 123 6.37 14.50 14.89
C ASP A 123 6.07 15.98 15.24
N ALA A 124 4.81 16.32 15.45
CA ALA A 124 4.36 17.66 15.83
C ALA A 124 5.03 18.17 17.11
N ARG A 125 5.48 17.27 17.99
CA ARG A 125 6.14 17.60 19.26
C ARG A 125 7.57 18.12 19.08
N THR A 126 8.16 18.00 17.90
CA THR A 126 9.47 18.60 17.61
C THR A 126 9.39 20.11 17.38
N PHE A 127 8.18 20.67 17.29
CA PHE A 127 7.95 22.09 17.04
C PHE A 127 7.70 22.82 18.37
N PRO A 128 8.19 24.07 18.55
CA PRO A 128 7.92 24.85 19.77
C PRO A 128 6.43 25.13 20.00
N LYS A 129 5.67 25.20 18.92
CA LYS A 129 4.21 25.30 18.93
C LYS A 129 3.66 24.17 18.04
N PRO A 130 3.37 22.99 18.61
CA PRO A 130 2.80 21.87 17.87
C PRO A 130 1.49 22.28 17.20
N PRO A 131 1.26 21.92 15.91
CA PRO A 131 -0.03 22.17 15.28
C PRO A 131 -1.13 21.39 16.04
N PRO A 132 -2.30 22.01 16.28
CA PRO A 132 -3.40 21.39 17.04
C PRO A 132 -4.14 20.30 16.24
N GLU A 133 -3.90 20.23 14.93
CA GLU A 133 -4.48 19.25 14.02
C GLU A 133 -3.39 18.67 13.11
N VAL A 134 -3.68 17.55 12.45
CA VAL A 134 -2.81 17.03 11.39
C VAL A 134 -2.62 18.10 10.32
N HIS A 135 -1.38 18.29 9.94
CA HIS A 135 -0.97 19.29 8.98
C HIS A 135 -0.25 18.61 7.82
N LEU A 136 -0.77 18.78 6.60
CA LEU A 136 -0.11 18.32 5.38
C LEU A 136 0.47 19.50 4.61
N ILE A 137 1.73 19.41 4.22
CA ILE A 137 2.43 20.42 3.44
C ILE A 137 2.93 19.78 2.16
N VAL A 138 2.72 20.46 1.03
CA VAL A 138 3.17 20.01 -0.28
C VAL A 138 4.24 20.97 -0.80
N TYR A 139 5.36 20.39 -1.23
CA TYR A 139 6.48 21.10 -1.86
C TYR A 139 6.69 20.59 -3.28
N ASP A 140 7.17 21.46 -4.16
CA ASP A 140 7.60 21.04 -5.49
C ASP A 140 8.99 20.39 -5.46
N VAL A 141 9.52 20.05 -6.64
CA VAL A 141 10.81 19.34 -6.79
C VAL A 141 11.99 20.20 -6.32
N GLN A 142 11.82 21.52 -6.31
CA GLN A 142 12.84 22.49 -5.92
C GLN A 142 12.80 22.80 -4.41
N GLY A 143 11.84 22.22 -3.67
CA GLY A 143 11.64 22.51 -2.26
C GLY A 143 10.85 23.80 -2.02
N ALA A 144 10.22 24.39 -3.03
CA ALA A 144 9.33 25.53 -2.83
C ALA A 144 7.94 25.06 -2.38
N ARG A 145 7.39 25.71 -1.35
CA ARG A 145 6.08 25.37 -0.80
C ARG A 145 4.98 25.68 -1.82
N VAL A 146 4.20 24.66 -2.17
CA VAL A 146 3.02 24.78 -3.03
C VAL A 146 1.80 25.21 -2.20
N GLY A 147 1.67 24.66 -0.99
CA GLY A 147 0.61 25.00 -0.05
C GLY A 147 0.51 24.00 1.08
N GLU A 148 -0.49 24.19 1.93
CA GLU A 148 -0.72 23.37 3.11
C GLU A 148 -2.22 23.23 3.43
N VAL A 149 -2.58 22.16 4.14
CA VAL A 149 -3.94 21.88 4.60
C VAL A 149 -3.95 21.27 6.00
N TYR A 150 -5.03 21.52 6.73
CA TYR A 150 -5.16 21.13 8.14
C TYR A 150 -6.42 20.27 8.39
N GLY A 151 -6.33 19.41 9.40
CA GLY A 151 -7.47 18.82 10.09
C GLY A 151 -8.42 18.02 9.20
N LYS A 152 -9.66 18.49 9.02
CA LYS A 152 -10.68 17.80 8.23
C LYS A 152 -10.53 18.00 6.71
N GLN A 153 -9.66 18.92 6.30
CA GLN A 153 -9.50 19.30 4.90
C GLN A 153 -8.40 18.53 4.18
N LEU A 154 -7.87 17.44 4.75
CA LEU A 154 -6.73 16.71 4.18
C LEU A 154 -6.97 16.21 2.76
N ARG A 155 -8.23 15.97 2.38
CA ARG A 155 -8.59 15.60 0.99
C ARG A 155 -8.19 16.68 -0.03
N ARG A 156 -8.14 17.96 0.36
CA ARG A 156 -7.66 19.06 -0.47
C ARG A 156 -6.15 19.01 -0.71
N ALA A 157 -5.40 18.23 0.08
CA ALA A 157 -3.97 18.00 -0.18
C ALA A 157 -3.75 17.41 -1.57
N TYR A 158 -4.68 16.59 -2.07
CA TYR A 158 -4.55 16.07 -3.41
C TYR A 158 -4.49 17.20 -4.46
N ASP A 159 -5.29 18.26 -4.32
CA ASP A 159 -5.30 19.33 -5.31
C ASP A 159 -3.95 20.07 -5.32
N LEU A 160 -3.33 20.24 -4.14
CA LEU A 160 -1.97 20.74 -4.01
C LEU A 160 -0.94 19.80 -4.63
N MET A 161 -1.09 18.49 -4.43
CA MET A 161 -0.26 17.47 -5.10
C MET A 161 -0.44 17.54 -6.62
N GLU A 162 -1.65 17.75 -7.14
CA GLU A 162 -1.85 17.88 -8.58
C GLU A 162 -1.14 19.11 -9.15
N VAL A 163 -1.14 20.23 -8.42
CA VAL A 163 -0.37 21.43 -8.79
C VAL A 163 1.13 21.15 -8.78
N ALA A 164 1.66 20.58 -7.70
CA ALA A 164 3.09 20.26 -7.56
C ALA A 164 3.57 19.31 -8.66
N TYR A 165 2.80 18.24 -8.90
CA TYR A 165 3.09 17.27 -9.95
C TYR A 165 3.04 17.91 -11.33
N LYS A 166 2.00 18.72 -11.63
CA LYS A 166 1.88 19.40 -12.92
C LYS A 166 3.04 20.35 -13.19
N ARG A 167 3.52 21.09 -12.17
CA ARG A 167 4.71 21.96 -12.30
C ARG A 167 5.96 21.17 -12.68
N SER A 168 6.13 19.98 -12.11
CA SER A 168 7.30 19.13 -12.35
C SER A 168 7.25 18.34 -13.67
N LYS A 169 6.07 17.86 -14.09
CA LYS A 169 5.91 16.90 -15.20
C LYS A 169 5.16 17.44 -16.41
N GLY A 170 4.59 18.65 -16.33
CA GLY A 170 3.72 19.22 -17.37
C GLY A 170 2.40 18.48 -17.57
N LYS A 171 2.12 17.42 -16.80
CA LYS A 171 0.91 16.58 -16.90
C LYS A 171 0.14 16.62 -15.59
N LYS A 172 -1.19 16.52 -15.69
CA LYS A 172 -2.06 16.43 -14.51
C LYS A 172 -1.89 15.10 -13.80
N LEU A 173 -1.79 15.13 -12.46
CA LEU A 173 -1.72 13.94 -11.61
C LEU A 173 -2.95 13.03 -11.83
N SER A 174 -4.14 13.62 -11.98
CA SER A 174 -5.40 12.96 -12.33
C SER A 174 -5.34 12.04 -13.56
N LYS A 175 -4.38 12.25 -14.46
CA LYS A 175 -4.19 11.43 -15.67
C LYS A 175 -3.22 10.26 -15.47
N VAL A 176 -2.45 10.25 -14.39
CA VAL A 176 -1.37 9.29 -14.15
C VAL A 176 -1.69 8.36 -12.98
N TRP A 177 -2.27 8.87 -11.90
CA TRP A 177 -2.54 8.06 -10.71
C TRP A 177 -3.39 6.80 -10.97
N PRO A 178 -4.37 6.75 -11.90
CA PRO A 178 -5.14 5.51 -12.12
C PRO A 178 -4.27 4.37 -12.64
N ALA A 179 -3.32 4.68 -13.53
CA ALA A 179 -2.36 3.71 -14.03
C ALA A 179 -1.44 3.23 -12.91
N VAL A 180 -0.93 4.16 -12.08
CA VAL A 180 -0.10 3.83 -10.91
C VAL A 180 -0.86 2.91 -9.95
N TYR A 181 -2.11 3.25 -9.60
CA TYR A 181 -2.95 2.44 -8.72
C TYR A 181 -3.18 1.03 -9.26
N THR A 182 -3.45 0.91 -10.56
CA THR A 182 -3.62 -0.39 -11.23
C THR A 182 -2.37 -1.26 -11.09
N GLN A 183 -1.19 -0.69 -11.30
CA GLN A 183 0.06 -1.44 -11.18
C GLN A 183 0.40 -1.80 -9.72
N LEU A 184 0.14 -0.90 -8.76
CA LEU A 184 0.28 -1.24 -7.34
C LEU A 184 -0.65 -2.39 -6.94
N GLY A 185 -1.88 -2.40 -7.45
CA GLY A 185 -2.82 -3.49 -7.24
C GLY A 185 -2.34 -4.81 -7.83
N GLN A 186 -1.74 -4.78 -9.02
CA GLN A 186 -1.14 -5.96 -9.65
C GLN A 186 0.08 -6.46 -8.86
N LEU A 187 0.93 -5.57 -8.35
CA LEU A 187 2.04 -5.95 -7.47
C LEU A 187 1.57 -6.63 -6.19
N ALA A 188 0.62 -6.01 -5.49
CA ALA A 188 0.05 -6.57 -4.27
C ALA A 188 -0.61 -7.93 -4.53
N ARG A 189 -1.33 -8.09 -5.66
CA ARG A 189 -1.89 -9.37 -6.09
C ARG A 189 -0.79 -10.42 -6.29
N CYS A 190 0.29 -10.07 -6.99
CA CYS A 190 1.39 -10.99 -7.24
C CYS A 190 2.06 -11.41 -5.91
N ASP A 191 2.35 -10.46 -5.02
CA ASP A 191 2.96 -10.75 -3.73
C ASP A 191 2.07 -11.66 -2.87
N TYR A 192 0.76 -11.43 -2.86
CA TYR A 192 -0.21 -12.29 -2.19
C TYR A 192 -0.21 -13.72 -2.75
N LEU A 193 -0.27 -13.86 -4.07
CA LEU A 193 -0.26 -15.17 -4.73
C LEU A 193 1.04 -15.92 -4.46
N LEU A 194 2.19 -15.24 -4.56
CA LEU A 194 3.50 -15.85 -4.28
C LEU A 194 3.58 -16.38 -2.86
N ARG A 195 3.21 -15.56 -1.85
CA ARG A 195 3.15 -16.01 -0.44
C ARG A 195 2.28 -17.24 -0.24
N ARG A 196 1.14 -17.33 -0.95
CA ARG A 196 0.21 -18.47 -0.85
C ARG A 196 0.71 -19.73 -1.55
N MET A 197 1.47 -19.59 -2.63
CA MET A 197 1.88 -20.70 -3.50
C MET A 197 3.25 -21.26 -3.16
N GLU A 198 4.20 -20.45 -2.69
CA GLU A 198 5.57 -20.91 -2.40
C GLU A 198 5.58 -22.01 -1.34
N GLY A 199 4.71 -21.94 -0.33
CA GLY A 199 4.53 -23.02 0.66
C GLY A 199 3.83 -24.28 0.15
N ARG A 200 3.39 -24.31 -1.11
CA ARG A 200 2.65 -25.44 -1.73
C ARG A 200 3.42 -26.11 -2.87
N ILE A 201 4.69 -25.75 -3.06
CA ILE A 201 5.55 -26.34 -4.09
C ILE A 201 5.74 -27.85 -3.83
N VAL A 202 5.83 -28.23 -2.55
CA VAL A 202 5.87 -29.63 -2.13
C VAL A 202 4.49 -30.01 -1.61
N CYS A 203 3.92 -31.10 -2.12
CA CYS A 203 2.67 -31.64 -1.61
C CYS A 203 2.86 -32.16 -0.18
N THR A 204 2.05 -31.68 0.77
CA THR A 204 2.10 -32.08 2.18
C THR A 204 1.78 -33.55 2.39
N ASP A 205 1.01 -34.16 1.48
CA ASP A 205 0.49 -35.50 1.67
C ASP A 205 1.41 -36.58 1.09
N CYS A 206 2.04 -36.29 -0.06
CA CYS A 206 2.89 -37.27 -0.76
C CYS A 206 4.36 -36.86 -0.88
N GLY A 207 4.74 -35.67 -0.40
CA GLY A 207 6.12 -35.16 -0.47
C GLY A 207 6.63 -34.85 -1.88
N ARG A 208 5.80 -35.02 -2.93
CA ARG A 208 6.20 -34.78 -4.31
C ARG A 208 6.09 -33.30 -4.67
N THR A 209 7.01 -32.86 -5.50
CA THR A 209 7.00 -31.54 -6.12
C THR A 209 5.80 -31.39 -7.06
N ARG A 210 5.18 -30.21 -7.03
CA ARG A 210 4.04 -29.83 -7.85
C ARG A 210 4.45 -28.92 -9.00
N ASP A 211 4.65 -29.50 -10.18
CA ASP A 211 5.09 -28.77 -11.39
C ASP A 211 4.09 -27.69 -11.84
N ASP A 212 2.79 -27.91 -11.61
CA ASP A 212 1.74 -26.92 -11.85
C ASP A 212 1.94 -25.67 -10.99
N VAL A 213 2.28 -25.86 -9.71
CA VAL A 213 2.56 -24.76 -8.76
C VAL A 213 3.86 -24.04 -9.13
N ILE A 214 4.91 -24.78 -9.54
CA ILE A 214 6.17 -24.18 -10.00
C ILE A 214 5.94 -23.27 -11.20
N LYS A 215 5.21 -23.75 -12.22
CA LYS A 215 4.90 -22.95 -13.42
C LYS A 215 4.12 -21.68 -13.06
N LEU A 216 3.16 -21.80 -12.14
CA LEU A 216 2.35 -20.67 -11.68
C LEU A 216 3.15 -19.66 -10.85
N VAL A 217 4.09 -20.12 -10.00
CA VAL A 217 5.04 -19.25 -9.28
C VAL A 217 5.93 -18.51 -10.27
N ALA A 218 6.46 -19.20 -11.29
CA ALA A 218 7.30 -18.60 -12.31
C ALA A 218 6.56 -17.52 -13.13
N SER A 219 5.33 -17.80 -13.58
CA SER A 219 4.51 -16.83 -14.30
C SER A 219 4.16 -15.62 -13.42
N THR A 220 3.83 -15.85 -12.15
CA THR A 220 3.52 -14.76 -11.20
C THR A 220 4.74 -13.90 -10.90
N LYS A 221 5.94 -14.49 -10.80
CA LYS A 221 7.20 -13.72 -10.67
C LYS A 221 7.49 -12.87 -11.90
N LYS A 222 7.14 -13.35 -13.09
CA LYS A 222 7.25 -12.58 -14.34
C LYS A 222 6.27 -11.40 -14.35
N GLU A 223 4.98 -11.64 -14.09
CA GLU A 223 3.96 -10.58 -13.99
C GLU A 223 4.33 -9.51 -12.96
N ARG A 224 4.88 -9.94 -11.82
CA ARG A 224 5.38 -9.03 -10.79
C ARG A 224 6.47 -8.11 -11.32
N ARG A 225 7.47 -8.65 -12.04
CA ARG A 225 8.57 -7.86 -12.61
C ARG A 225 8.05 -6.85 -13.62
N GLU A 226 7.16 -7.27 -14.53
CA GLU A 226 6.56 -6.37 -15.52
C GLU A 226 5.81 -5.21 -14.85
N ALA A 227 5.04 -5.48 -13.80
CA ALA A 227 4.37 -4.44 -13.02
C ALA A 227 5.37 -3.52 -12.28
N GLN A 228 6.48 -4.06 -11.77
CA GLN A 228 7.54 -3.26 -11.13
C GLN A 228 8.20 -2.32 -12.14
N ASP A 229 8.53 -2.82 -13.32
CA ASP A 229 9.15 -2.04 -14.41
C ASP A 229 8.22 -0.92 -14.88
N GLU A 230 6.93 -1.22 -15.00
CA GLU A 230 5.91 -0.22 -15.36
C GLU A 230 5.75 0.84 -14.27
N VAL A 231 5.73 0.47 -12.99
CA VAL A 231 5.75 1.46 -11.89
C VAL A 231 7.01 2.31 -11.98
N ALA A 232 8.19 1.72 -12.14
CA ALA A 232 9.44 2.47 -12.26
C ALA A 232 9.40 3.46 -13.43
N ARG A 233 8.83 3.06 -14.59
CA ARG A 233 8.62 3.93 -15.74
C ARG A 233 7.68 5.10 -15.44
N LEU A 234 6.58 4.85 -14.73
CA LEU A 234 5.63 5.90 -14.31
C LEU A 234 6.24 6.85 -13.28
N LEU A 235 7.15 6.37 -12.44
CA LEU A 235 7.85 7.14 -11.41
C LEU A 235 9.11 7.86 -11.91
N ALA A 236 9.59 7.60 -13.12
CA ALA A 236 10.82 8.18 -13.64
C ALA A 236 10.69 9.71 -13.75
N PHE A 237 11.53 10.46 -13.02
CA PHE A 237 11.52 11.92 -12.96
C PHE A 237 12.42 12.61 -13.97
#